data_AF-A0A850H4A7-F1
#
_entry.id   AF-A0A850H4A7-F1
#
_cell.length_a   1.000
_cell.length_b   1.000
_cell.length_c   1.000
_cell.angle_alpha   90.00
_cell.angle_beta   90.00
_cell.angle_gamma   90.00
#
_symmetry.space_group_name_H-M   'P 1'
#
loop_
_entity.id
_entity.type
_entity.pdbx_description
1 polymer ?
#
loop_
_entity_poly.entity_id
_entity_poly.type
_entity_poly.pdbx_seq_one_letter_code
_entity_poly.pdbx_strand_id
1 'polypeptide(L)'
;MSLGPWQLIIIALVILVLFGRGRISEMMGDFGKGIKSFKQGMNEEDSAHSSEPAKRIEGPAHDAKPAGSTLPEDEKIDAKK
;
A
#
# COMPACT_ATOMS: atom_id res chain seq x y z
N MET A 1 8.69 12.70 31.87
CA MET A 1 8.78 11.31 31.38
C MET A 1 7.62 11.08 30.43
N SER A 2 7.66 11.68 29.24
CA SER A 2 6.56 11.62 28.29
C SER A 2 6.61 10.29 27.55
N LEU A 3 5.47 9.60 27.48
CA LEU A 3 5.26 8.46 26.58
C LEU A 3 5.34 8.99 25.14
N GLY A 4 6.57 9.05 24.63
CA GLY A 4 6.84 9.53 23.29
C GLY A 4 6.61 8.43 22.26
N PRO A 5 6.65 8.81 20.97
CA PRO A 5 6.58 7.85 19.86
C PRO A 5 7.68 6.77 19.95
N TRP A 6 8.77 7.04 20.66
CA TRP A 6 9.86 6.09 20.89
C TRP A 6 9.44 4.87 21.73
N GLN A 7 8.62 5.06 22.76
CA GLN A 7 8.10 3.97 23.58
C GLN A 7 7.07 3.14 22.82
N LEU A 8 6.24 3.78 22.00
CA LEU A 8 5.23 3.08 21.17
C LEU A 8 5.88 2.13 20.16
N ILE A 9 6.99 2.53 19.53
CA ILE A 9 7.74 1.67 18.60
C ILE A 9 8.27 0.42 19.31
N ILE A 10 8.82 0.57 20.52
CA ILE A 10 9.35 -0.57 21.30
C ILE A 10 8.21 -1.54 21.65
N ILE A 11 7.07 -1.02 22.10
CA ILE A 11 5.90 -1.84 22.43
C ILE A 11 5.37 -2.57 21.18
N ALA A 12 5.26 -1.87 20.05
CA ALA A 12 4.82 -2.46 18.79
C ALA A 12 5.75 -3.60 18.34
N LEU A 13 7.06 -3.47 18.55
CA LEU A 13 8.05 -4.49 18.21
C LEU A 13 7.90 -5.73 19.10
N VAL A 14 7.66 -5.56 20.41
CA VAL A 14 7.36 -6.67 21.33
C VAL A 14 6.09 -7.41 20.92
N ILE A 15 5.01 -6.68 20.60
CA ILE A 15 3.76 -7.28 20.14
C ILE A 15 3.98 -8.03 18.81
N LEU A 16 4.74 -7.46 17.88
CA LEU A 16 5.06 -8.11 16.61
C LEU A 16 5.83 -9.43 16.79
N VAL A 17 6.73 -9.51 17.77
CA VAL A 17 7.48 -10.75 18.07
C VAL A 17 6.59 -11.79 18.74
N LEU A 18 5.72 -11.40 19.67
CA LEU A 18 4.82 -12.33 20.38
C LEU A 18 3.71 -12.89 19.49
N PHE A 19 3.10 -12.03 18.67
CA PHE A 19 1.99 -12.41 17.80
C PHE A 19 2.47 -12.86 16.41
N GLY A 20 3.69 -12.50 16.01
CA GLY A 20 4.28 -12.83 14.72
C GLY A 20 3.67 -12.02 13.55
N ARG A 21 4.45 -11.87 12.46
CA ARG A 21 4.01 -11.12 11.27
C ARG A 21 2.75 -11.69 10.60
N GLY A 22 2.60 -13.02 10.61
CA GLY A 22 1.51 -13.69 9.89
C GLY A 22 0.13 -13.40 10.50
N ARG A 23 0.02 -13.46 11.83
CA ARG A 23 -1.24 -13.23 12.54
C ARG A 23 -1.68 -11.78 12.47
N ILE A 24 -0.75 -10.83 12.59
CA ILE A 24 -1.03 -9.40 12.48
C ILE A 24 -1.45 -9.02 11.05
N SER A 25 -0.79 -9.56 10.01
CA SER A 25 -1.17 -9.27 8.62
C SER A 25 -2.56 -9.79 8.26
N GLU A 26 -2.92 -10.99 8.71
CA GLU A 26 -4.26 -11.56 8.47
C GLU A 26 -5.33 -10.72 9.16
N MET A 27 -5.14 -10.41 10.45
CA MET A 27 -6.07 -9.56 11.20
C MET A 27 -6.16 -8.14 10.62
N MET A 28 -5.03 -7.50 10.33
CA MET A 28 -5.02 -6.15 9.74
C MET A 28 -5.66 -6.12 8.35
N GLY A 29 -5.61 -7.22 7.59
CA GLY A 29 -6.34 -7.36 6.33
C GLY A 29 -7.86 -7.32 6.52
N ASP A 30 -8.39 -8.06 7.48
CA ASP A 30 -9.83 -8.09 7.78
C ASP A 30 -10.31 -6.77 8.43
N PHE A 31 -9.53 -6.23 9.37
CA PHE A 31 -9.79 -4.90 9.94
C PHE A 31 -9.74 -3.80 8.87
N GLY A 32 -8.77 -3.86 7.95
CA GLY A 32 -8.62 -2.89 6.86
C GLY A 32 -9.81 -2.90 5.90
N LYS A 33 -10.36 -4.08 5.58
CA LYS A 33 -11.60 -4.20 4.80
C LYS A 33 -12.79 -3.59 5.53
N GLY A 34 -12.96 -3.88 6.82
CA GLY A 34 -14.03 -3.32 7.64
C GLY A 34 -13.98 -1.79 7.72
N ILE A 35 -12.80 -1.22 8.00
CA ILE A 35 -12.61 0.24 8.02
C ILE A 35 -12.79 0.86 6.63
N LYS A 36 -12.36 0.18 5.55
CA LYS A 36 -12.57 0.67 4.18
C LYS A 36 -14.05 0.74 3.82
N SER A 37 -14.82 -0.31 4.12
CA SER A 37 -16.28 -0.31 3.90
C SER A 37 -17.00 0.72 4.76
N PHE A 38 -16.56 0.92 6.00
CA PHE A 38 -17.09 1.98 6.87
C PHE A 38 -16.81 3.37 6.30
N LYS A 39 -15.58 3.60 5.84
CA LYS A 39 -15.20 4.87 5.22
C LYS A 39 -15.94 5.09 3.90
N GLN A 40 -16.10 4.06 3.09
CA GLN A 40 -16.84 4.13 1.82
C GLN A 40 -18.32 4.46 2.07
N GLY A 41 -18.99 3.76 3.00
CA GLY A 41 -20.38 4.05 3.35
C GLY A 41 -20.58 5.47 3.91
N MET A 42 -19.65 5.95 4.73
CA MET A 42 -19.68 7.35 5.21
C MET A 42 -19.45 8.35 4.06
N ASN A 43 -18.54 8.03 3.14
CA ASN A 43 -18.28 8.88 1.98
C ASN A 43 -19.42 8.86 0.96
N GLU A 44 -20.18 7.77 0.85
CA GLU A 44 -21.40 7.69 0.02
C GLU A 44 -22.54 8.56 0.57
N GLU A 45 -22.66 8.70 1.90
CA GLU A 45 -23.60 9.68 2.49
C GLU A 45 -23.18 11.13 2.20
N ASP A 46 -21.86 11.43 2.21
CA ASP A 46 -21.32 12.74 1.82
C ASP A 46 -21.31 12.97 0.29
N SER A 47 -21.28 11.89 -0.53
CA SER A 47 -21.07 11.95 -1.99
C SER A 47 -22.32 11.73 -2.82
N ALA A 48 -23.53 11.76 -2.24
CA ALA A 48 -24.78 11.90 -3.01
C ALA A 48 -24.85 13.19 -3.88
N HIS A 49 -23.78 14.01 -3.89
CA HIS A 49 -23.59 15.18 -4.75
C HIS A 49 -22.31 15.19 -5.60
N SER A 50 -21.61 14.05 -5.79
CA SER A 50 -20.56 14.02 -6.83
C SER A 50 -20.42 12.65 -7.49
N SER A 51 -20.79 12.62 -8.76
CA SER A 51 -20.63 11.52 -9.70
C SER A 51 -19.21 10.91 -9.69
N GLU A 52 -19.17 9.58 -9.66
CA GLU A 52 -18.01 8.69 -9.75
C GLU A 52 -17.04 8.98 -10.93
N PRO A 53 -15.76 8.53 -10.89
CA PRO A 53 -15.41 7.10 -10.90
C PRO A 53 -14.23 6.72 -9.97
N ALA A 54 -14.49 5.91 -8.94
CA ALA A 54 -13.46 5.31 -8.12
C ALA A 54 -12.93 4.03 -8.81
N LYS A 55 -11.89 4.24 -9.63
CA LYS A 55 -10.73 3.36 -9.84
C LYS A 55 -11.02 1.85 -10.06
N ARG A 56 -11.09 1.52 -11.37
CA ARG A 56 -10.83 0.23 -12.02
C ARG A 56 -10.10 -0.80 -11.13
N ILE A 57 -10.71 -1.97 -10.99
CA ILE A 57 -10.11 -3.19 -10.44
C ILE A 57 -9.05 -3.68 -11.43
N GLU A 58 -7.77 -3.53 -11.11
CA GLU A 58 -6.69 -4.25 -11.80
C GLU A 58 -6.57 -5.65 -11.18
N GLY A 59 -7.12 -6.64 -11.87
CA GLY A 59 -6.85 -8.06 -11.63
C GLY A 59 -5.50 -8.49 -12.23
N PRO A 60 -5.16 -9.77 -12.06
CA PRO A 60 -3.93 -10.28 -11.45
C PRO A 60 -2.65 -9.88 -12.19
N ALA A 61 -1.66 -9.37 -11.46
CA ALA A 61 -0.28 -9.25 -11.91
C ALA A 61 0.36 -10.65 -12.05
N HIS A 62 0.10 -11.34 -13.16
CA HIS A 62 1.06 -12.26 -13.73
C HIS A 62 2.03 -11.44 -14.57
N ASP A 63 3.23 -11.19 -14.03
CA ASP A 63 4.42 -11.27 -14.84
C ASP A 63 5.61 -11.62 -13.95
N ALA A 64 6.00 -12.88 -14.02
CA ALA A 64 7.23 -13.38 -13.44
C ALA A 64 8.41 -12.89 -14.30
N LYS A 65 9.30 -12.07 -13.72
CA LYS A 65 10.75 -11.93 -14.00
C LYS A 65 11.20 -11.96 -15.48
N PRO A 66 11.94 -10.93 -15.92
CA PRO A 66 13.39 -11.14 -15.99
C PRO A 66 14.17 -10.05 -15.25
N ALA A 67 14.98 -10.50 -14.30
CA ALA A 67 16.25 -9.86 -14.03
C ALA A 67 17.20 -10.31 -15.15
N GLY A 68 17.68 -9.38 -15.97
CA GLY A 68 18.68 -9.65 -17.00
C GLY A 68 18.89 -8.43 -17.90
N SER A 69 20.16 -8.06 -18.11
CA SER A 69 20.69 -6.92 -18.89
C SER A 69 20.60 -5.59 -18.14
N THR A 70 21.55 -5.14 -17.31
CA THR A 70 23.00 -4.97 -17.51
C THR A 70 23.40 -4.40 -18.87
N LEU A 71 23.78 -3.13 -18.81
CA LEU A 71 24.69 -2.35 -19.65
C LEU A 71 24.09 -1.31 -20.63
N PRO A 72 24.78 -0.16 -20.76
CA PRO A 72 24.26 1.09 -21.27
C PRO A 72 24.53 1.19 -22.77
N GLU A 73 23.50 1.40 -23.57
CA GLU A 73 23.64 1.59 -25.01
C GLU A 73 23.24 3.01 -25.41
N ASP A 74 24.29 3.76 -25.75
CA ASP A 74 24.39 4.57 -26.96
C ASP A 74 23.39 5.73 -27.11
N GLU A 75 23.71 6.84 -26.44
CA GLU A 75 23.32 8.18 -26.84
C GLU A 75 23.99 8.52 -28.19
N LYS A 76 23.41 8.03 -29.28
CA LYS A 76 23.73 8.51 -30.63
C LYS A 76 22.54 9.24 -31.25
N ILE A 77 22.81 10.53 -31.46
CA ILE A 77 22.57 11.26 -32.72
C ILE A 77 21.11 11.67 -32.97
N ASP A 78 20.80 12.86 -32.45
CA ASP A 78 19.92 13.89 -33.03
C ASP A 78 20.32 15.18 -32.25
N ALA A 79 20.57 16.38 -32.78
CA ALA A 79 20.25 16.96 -34.05
C ALA A 79 21.08 18.26 -34.19
N LYS A 80 21.43 18.60 -35.43
CA LYS A 80 21.38 19.98 -35.94
C LYS A 80 22.34 21.03 -35.35
N LYS A 81 23.54 21.12 -35.93
CA LYS A 81 24.19 22.41 -36.23
C LYS A 81 25.10 22.30 -37.46
#